data_AF-A0A257MWV6-F1
#
_entry.id   AF-A0A257MWV6-F1
#
_cell.length_a   1.000
_cell.length_b   1.000
_cell.length_c   1.000
_cell.angle_alpha   90.00
_cell.angle_beta   90.00
_cell.angle_gamma   90.00
#
_symmetry.space_group_name_H-M   'P 1'
#
loop_
_entity.id
_entity.type
_entity.pdbx_description
1 polymer ?
#
loop_
_entity_poly.entity_id
_entity_poly.type
_entity_poly.pdbx_seq_one_letter_code
_entity_poly.pdbx_strand_id
1 'polypeptide(L)'
;MNKKIITLALALALPLTVAAFPGDNGGFEGHHANRVERLTKSLDLTPEQKPKVEAIFKEQEEKFKIIHEETQKRLQEVLTKEQMTKMEDIKKQRHEKWQKKHEALKEQTAPEQAK
;
A
#
# COMPACT_ATOMS: atom_id res chain seq x y z
N MET A 1 -29.48 23.76 -13.44
CA MET A 1 -29.19 23.48 -12.03
C MET A 1 -30.36 22.69 -11.47
N ASN A 2 -30.34 21.36 -11.62
CA ASN A 2 -31.47 20.49 -11.31
C ASN A 2 -30.91 19.24 -10.62
N LYS A 3 -30.90 19.22 -9.28
CA LYS A 3 -30.26 18.19 -8.46
C LYS A 3 -31.27 17.08 -8.17
N LYS A 4 -31.29 16.01 -8.97
CA LYS A 4 -31.97 14.76 -8.60
C LYS A 4 -30.98 13.88 -7.86
N ILE A 5 -31.14 13.84 -6.55
CA ILE A 5 -30.43 12.96 -5.63
C ILE A 5 -30.88 11.53 -5.96
N ILE A 6 -30.01 10.75 -6.60
CA ILE A 6 -30.19 9.31 -6.72
C ILE A 6 -29.36 8.68 -5.61
N THR A 7 -30.02 8.49 -4.47
CA THR A 7 -29.58 7.65 -3.36
C THR A 7 -29.61 6.20 -3.81
N LEU A 8 -28.48 5.67 -4.27
CA LEU A 8 -28.31 4.24 -4.48
C LEU A 8 -27.88 3.59 -3.15
N ALA A 9 -28.87 3.28 -2.31
CA ALA A 9 -28.69 2.39 -1.17
C ALA A 9 -28.68 0.95 -1.68
N LEU A 10 -27.51 0.41 -1.99
CA LEU A 10 -27.33 -1.01 -2.29
C LEU A 10 -26.66 -1.68 -1.09
N ALA A 11 -27.48 -2.08 -0.12
CA ALA A 11 -27.09 -2.98 0.96
C ALA A 11 -26.90 -4.39 0.39
N LEU A 12 -25.70 -4.68 -0.14
CA LEU A 12 -25.27 -6.01 -0.53
C LEU A 12 -24.49 -6.63 0.62
N ALA A 13 -25.21 -7.36 1.48
CA ALA A 13 -24.61 -8.27 2.46
C ALA A 13 -24.03 -9.48 1.73
N LEU A 14 -22.78 -9.36 1.25
CA LEU A 14 -21.99 -10.48 0.76
C LEU A 14 -21.11 -11.01 1.90
N PRO A 15 -21.01 -12.34 2.11
CA PRO A 15 -20.02 -12.91 3.02
C PRO A 15 -18.62 -12.60 2.48
N LEU A 16 -17.86 -11.82 3.22
CA LEU A 16 -16.47 -11.46 2.90
C LEU A 16 -15.58 -12.69 3.11
N THR A 17 -15.42 -13.52 2.09
CA THR A 17 -14.30 -14.46 2.02
C THR A 17 -13.02 -13.66 1.83
N VAL A 18 -12.22 -13.52 2.89
CA VAL A 18 -10.89 -12.91 2.82
C VAL A 18 -9.97 -13.83 2.01
N ALA A 19 -9.83 -13.55 0.72
CA ALA A 19 -8.72 -14.06 -0.05
C ALA A 19 -7.46 -13.30 0.40
N ALA A 20 -6.49 -14.03 0.97
CA ALA A 20 -5.18 -13.48 1.29
C ALA A 20 -4.44 -13.19 -0.03
N PHE A 21 -4.64 -11.98 -0.57
CA PHE A 21 -3.82 -11.49 -1.67
C PHE A 21 -2.41 -11.23 -1.14
N PRO A 22 -1.35 -11.78 -1.77
CA PRO A 22 0.02 -11.43 -1.42
C PRO A 22 0.21 -9.94 -1.73
N GLY A 23 0.24 -9.11 -0.69
CA GLY A 23 0.55 -7.70 -0.79
C GLY A 23 1.98 -7.50 -1.27
N ASP A 24 2.12 -6.96 -2.48
CA ASP A 24 3.37 -6.42 -3.01
C ASP A 24 3.73 -5.16 -2.19
N ASN A 25 4.57 -5.35 -1.17
CA ASN A 25 5.02 -4.31 -0.26
C ASN A 25 6.40 -3.80 -0.72
N GLY A 26 6.42 -2.97 -1.76
CA GLY A 26 7.55 -2.06 -1.94
C GLY A 26 7.25 -0.69 -1.34
N GLY A 27 8.31 0.08 -1.11
CA GLY A 27 8.32 1.27 -0.26
C GLY A 27 7.19 2.27 -0.51
N PHE A 28 6.61 2.80 0.57
CA PHE A 28 5.37 3.55 0.57
C PHE A 28 5.36 4.77 -0.41
N GLU A 29 6.48 5.49 -0.52
CA GLU A 29 6.58 6.70 -1.36
C GLU A 29 6.71 6.41 -2.87
N GLY A 30 7.52 5.42 -3.25
CA GLY A 30 7.72 5.07 -4.67
C GLY A 30 6.52 4.36 -5.29
N HIS A 31 5.72 3.66 -4.49
CA HIS A 31 4.53 2.96 -4.96
C HIS A 31 3.37 3.92 -5.20
N HIS A 32 3.39 5.11 -4.60
CA HIS A 32 2.26 6.01 -4.60
C HIS A 32 2.08 6.73 -5.93
N ALA A 33 3.14 7.38 -6.42
CA ALA A 33 3.16 8.02 -7.74
C ALA A 33 2.88 7.00 -8.85
N ASN A 34 3.52 5.82 -8.77
CA ASN A 34 3.31 4.72 -9.71
C ASN A 34 1.87 4.17 -9.66
N ARG A 35 1.22 4.16 -8.48
CA ARG A 35 -0.17 3.73 -8.33
C ARG A 35 -1.15 4.72 -8.93
N VAL A 36 -0.98 6.02 -8.66
CA VAL A 36 -1.85 7.06 -9.24
C VAL A 36 -1.70 7.09 -10.75
N GLU A 37 -0.48 6.98 -11.26
CA GLU A 37 -0.24 6.92 -12.70
C GLU A 37 -0.91 5.70 -13.33
N ARG A 38 -0.79 4.52 -12.71
CA ARG A 38 -1.47 3.30 -13.17
C ARG A 38 -2.99 3.48 -13.18
N LEU A 39 -3.57 4.02 -12.11
CA LEU A 39 -5.01 4.29 -12.04
C LEU A 39 -5.46 5.31 -13.09
N THR A 40 -4.63 6.33 -13.33
CA THR A 40 -4.86 7.34 -14.38
C THR A 40 -4.98 6.67 -15.74
N LYS A 41 -4.07 5.75 -16.07
CA LYS A 41 -4.07 5.02 -17.34
C LYS A 41 -5.17 3.95 -17.42
N SER A 42 -5.42 3.22 -16.34
CA SER A 42 -6.37 2.09 -16.35
C SER A 42 -7.84 2.52 -16.28
N LEU A 43 -8.11 3.72 -15.75
CA LEU A 43 -9.46 4.26 -15.56
C LEU A 43 -9.70 5.54 -16.36
N ASP A 44 -8.75 5.92 -17.22
CA ASP A 44 -8.78 7.14 -18.03
C ASP A 44 -9.15 8.39 -17.20
N LEU A 45 -8.45 8.58 -16.08
CA LEU A 45 -8.74 9.70 -15.17
C LEU A 45 -8.48 11.03 -15.87
N THR A 46 -9.46 11.93 -15.77
CA THR A 46 -9.34 13.30 -16.27
C THR A 46 -8.30 14.11 -15.48
N PRO A 47 -7.78 15.21 -16.05
CA PRO A 47 -6.87 16.13 -15.36
C PRO A 47 -7.45 16.68 -14.04
N GLU A 48 -8.77 16.77 -13.92
CA GLU A 48 -9.46 17.23 -12.70
C GLU A 48 -9.63 16.13 -11.65
N GLN A 49 -9.61 14.85 -12.05
CA GLN A 49 -9.76 13.70 -11.14
C GLN A 49 -8.43 13.28 -10.54
N LYS A 50 -7.34 13.29 -11.33
CA LYS A 50 -6.00 12.92 -10.86
C LYS A 50 -5.57 13.59 -9.55
N PRO A 51 -5.64 14.93 -9.40
CA PRO A 51 -5.22 15.58 -8.14
C PRO A 51 -6.10 15.21 -6.95
N LYS A 52 -7.38 14.89 -7.17
CA LYS A 52 -8.28 14.42 -6.10
C LYS A 52 -7.89 13.04 -5.61
N VAL A 53 -7.51 12.15 -6.53
CA VAL A 53 -7.01 10.81 -6.19
C VAL A 53 -5.68 10.91 -5.44
N GLU A 54 -4.77 11.79 -5.86
CA GLU A 54 -3.52 12.04 -5.12
C GLU A 54 -3.78 12.53 -3.70
N ALA A 55 -4.73 13.46 -3.52
CA ALA A 55 -5.10 13.98 -2.21
C ALA A 55 -5.65 12.89 -1.27
N ILE A 56 -6.54 12.02 -1.77
CA ILE A 56 -7.11 10.91 -0.99
C ILE A 56 -6.00 10.02 -0.43
N PHE A 57 -5.02 9.69 -1.26
CA PHE A 57 -3.97 8.80 -0.83
C PHE A 57 -2.93 9.46 0.09
N LYS A 58 -2.64 10.76 -0.10
CA LYS A 58 -1.81 11.52 0.85
C LYS A 58 -2.47 11.57 2.24
N GLU A 59 -3.77 11.82 2.29
CA GLU A 59 -4.53 11.79 3.55
C GLU A 59 -4.50 10.39 4.18
N GLN A 60 -4.60 9.34 3.35
CA GLN A 60 -4.47 7.96 3.81
C GLN A 60 -3.07 7.70 4.42
N GLU A 61 -2.00 8.14 3.77
CA GLU A 61 -0.63 7.99 4.26
C GLU A 61 -0.43 8.62 5.64
N GLU A 62 -0.92 9.85 5.84
CA GLU A 62 -0.86 10.54 7.12
C GLU A 62 -1.60 9.76 8.23
N LYS A 63 -2.80 9.26 7.93
CA LYS A 63 -3.56 8.41 8.87
C LYS A 63 -2.82 7.12 9.20
N PHE A 64 -2.23 6.47 8.21
CA PHE A 64 -1.45 5.25 8.42
C PHE A 64 -0.22 5.49 9.29
N LYS A 65 0.47 6.63 9.14
CA LYS A 65 1.60 6.99 9.99
C LYS A 65 1.18 7.10 11.46
N ILE A 66 0.07 7.78 11.73
CA ILE A 66 -0.47 7.92 13.09
C ILE A 66 -0.80 6.54 13.68
N ILE A 67 -1.51 5.70 12.92
CA ILE A 67 -1.85 4.33 13.36
C ILE A 67 -0.60 3.52 13.63
N HIS A 68 0.44 3.66 12.81
CA HIS A 68 1.70 2.96 13.00
C HIS A 68 2.39 3.37 14.30
N GLU A 69 2.50 4.67 14.55
CA GLU A 69 3.10 5.21 15.78
C GLU A 69 2.31 4.80 17.03
N GLU A 70 0.98 4.87 16.99
CA GLU A 70 0.12 4.42 18.08
C GLU A 70 0.30 2.92 18.35
N THR A 71 0.29 2.10 17.29
CA THR A 71 0.50 0.65 17.41
C THR A 71 1.83 0.33 18.07
N GLN A 72 2.90 1.04 17.70
CA GLN A 72 4.23 0.84 18.30
C GLN A 72 4.23 1.18 19.79
N LYS A 73 3.57 2.28 20.20
CA LYS A 73 3.43 2.63 21.62
C LYS A 73 2.68 1.55 22.41
N ARG A 74 1.54 1.09 21.87
CA ARG A 74 0.73 0.03 22.50
C ARG A 74 1.48 -1.30 22.61
N LEU A 75 2.35 -1.60 21.66
CA LEU A 75 3.20 -2.78 21.73
C LEU A 75 4.27 -2.65 22.82
N GLN A 76 4.84 -1.45 23.04
CA GLN A 76 5.82 -1.22 24.10
C GLN A 76 5.23 -1.39 25.51
N GLU A 77 3.92 -1.24 25.67
CA GLU A 77 3.22 -1.48 26.96
C GLU A 77 3.12 -2.97 27.31
N VAL A 78 3.13 -3.85 26.31
CA VAL A 78 2.88 -5.29 26.48
C VAL A 78 4.14 -6.14 26.28
N LEU A 79 5.06 -5.68 25.42
CA LEU A 79 6.28 -6.41 25.08
C LEU A 79 7.47 -5.96 25.91
N THR A 80 8.37 -6.90 26.21
CA THR A 80 9.67 -6.55 26.79
C THR A 80 10.57 -5.88 25.74
N LYS A 81 11.60 -5.17 26.20
CA LYS A 81 12.61 -4.56 25.31
C LYS A 81 13.24 -5.58 24.37
N GLU A 82 13.57 -6.76 24.87
CA GLU A 82 14.14 -7.85 24.07
C GLU A 82 13.17 -8.35 22.99
N GLN A 83 11.88 -8.45 23.30
CA GLN A 83 10.85 -8.84 22.32
C GLN A 83 10.65 -7.78 21.25
N MET A 84 10.70 -6.49 21.61
CA MET A 84 10.65 -5.37 20.66
C MET A 84 11.84 -5.41 19.70
N THR A 85 13.07 -5.58 20.21
CA THR A 85 14.27 -5.72 19.39
C THR A 85 14.15 -6.90 18.43
N LYS A 86 13.71 -8.06 18.92
CA LYS A 86 13.48 -9.25 18.07
C LYS A 86 12.45 -8.98 16.97
N MET A 87 11.38 -8.24 17.28
CA MET A 87 10.38 -7.85 16.28
C MET A 87 11.00 -6.96 15.18
N GLU A 88 11.83 -5.99 15.55
CA GLU A 88 12.52 -5.12 14.59
C GLU A 88 13.49 -5.91 13.70
N ASP A 89 14.23 -6.86 14.26
CA ASP A 89 15.13 -7.73 13.51
C ASP A 89 14.36 -8.60 12.51
N ILE A 90 13.23 -9.18 12.92
CA ILE A 90 12.35 -9.93 12.01
C ILE A 90 11.85 -9.04 10.88
N LYS A 91 11.47 -7.79 11.17
CA LYS A 91 11.03 -6.82 10.15
C LYS A 91 12.16 -6.53 9.15
N LYS A 92 13.38 -6.27 9.62
CA LYS A 92 14.57 -6.04 8.78
C LYS A 92 14.87 -7.25 7.90
N GLN A 93 14.93 -8.45 8.47
CA GLN A 93 15.19 -9.69 7.72
C GLN A 93 14.15 -9.94 6.63
N ARG A 94 12.87 -9.67 6.91
CA ARG A 94 11.82 -9.77 5.88
C ARG A 94 12.04 -8.77 4.76
N HIS A 95 12.41 -7.54 5.10
CA HIS A 95 12.69 -6.50 4.12
C HIS A 95 13.89 -6.87 3.22
N GLU A 96 14.99 -7.33 3.81
CA GLU A 96 16.17 -7.78 3.06
C GLU A 96 15.86 -8.97 2.14
N LYS A 97 15.11 -9.96 2.62
CA LYS A 97 14.67 -11.09 1.78
C LYS A 97 13.81 -10.63 0.60
N TRP A 98 12.93 -9.66 0.84
CA TRP A 98 12.10 -9.07 -0.20
C TRP A 98 12.96 -8.31 -1.22
N GLN A 99 13.91 -7.49 -0.77
CA GLN A 99 14.84 -6.76 -1.64
C GLN A 99 15.64 -7.72 -2.53
N LYS A 100 16.26 -8.75 -1.94
CA LYS A 100 17.01 -9.78 -2.69
C LYS A 100 16.13 -10.49 -3.72
N LYS A 101 14.88 -10.79 -3.38
CA LYS A 101 13.94 -11.39 -4.34
C LYS A 101 13.61 -10.43 -5.49
N HIS A 102 13.39 -9.15 -5.21
CA HIS A 102 13.15 -8.15 -6.24
C HIS A 102 14.36 -7.94 -7.14
N GLU A 103 15.57 -7.93 -6.59
CA GLU A 103 16.83 -7.86 -7.34
C GLU A 103 16.98 -9.08 -8.27
N ALA A 104 16.84 -10.29 -7.74
CA ALA A 104 16.93 -11.52 -8.53
C ALA A 104 15.87 -11.57 -9.66
N LEU A 105 14.66 -11.07 -9.40
CA LEU A 105 13.61 -10.97 -10.42
C LEU A 105 13.96 -9.93 -11.50
N LYS A 106 14.55 -8.78 -11.12
CA LYS A 106 15.01 -7.76 -12.07
C LYS A 106 16.15 -8.30 -12.95
N GLU A 107 17.10 -9.03 -12.37
CA GLU A 107 18.21 -9.66 -13.11
C GLU A 107 17.72 -10.73 -14.10
N GLN A 108 16.72 -11.53 -13.72
CA GLN A 108 16.14 -12.57 -14.59
C GLN A 108 15.23 -12.00 -15.69
N THR A 109 14.64 -10.82 -15.47
CA THR A 109 13.73 -10.16 -16.41
C THR A 109 14.40 -9.06 -17.23
N ALA A 110 15.68 -8.76 -16.97
CA ALA A 110 16.50 -7.92 -17.83
C ALA A 110 16.79 -8.71 -19.12
N PRO A 111 16.21 -8.33 -20.27
CA PRO A 111 16.39 -9.10 -21.50
C PRO A 111 17.87 -9.11 -21.90
N GLU A 112 18.27 -10.23 -22.50
CA GLU A 112 19.38 -10.41 -23.43
C GLU A 112 19.37 -9.31 -24.51
N GLN A 113 19.75 -8.09 -24.12
CA GLN A 113 20.04 -6.96 -25.00
C GLN A 113 21.55 -6.73 -24.96
N ALA A 114 22.28 -7.76 -25.37
CA ALA A 114 23.66 -7.67 -25.82
C ALA A 114 23.87 -8.78 -26.85
N LYS A 115 23.28 -8.58 -28.03
CA LYS A 115 23.87 -9.09 -29.27
C LYS A 115 24.88 -8.06 -29.77
#